data_AF-A0A7C3YZS0-F1
#
_entry.id   AF-A0A7C3YZS0-F1
#
_cell.length_a   1.000
_cell.length_b   1.000
_cell.length_c   1.000
_cell.angle_alpha   90.00
_cell.angle_beta   90.00
_cell.angle_gamma   90.00
#
_symmetry.space_group_name_H-M   'P 1'
#
loop_
_entity.id
_entity.type
_entity.pdbx_description
1 polymer ?
#
loop_
_entity_poly.entity_id
_entity_poly.type
_entity_poly.pdbx_seq_one_letter_code
_entity_poly.pdbx_strand_id
1 'polypeptide(L)'
;EKVALKDRLRPGRMLLVDTVEGRIVDDEELKERMAAAHPYRLWLNEHLVDLSALPPAPKVPEADHETVLLRQRAFGYTFEDLGKVIEPMAKNGVEAVGSMGHDAPLAVLSEKPQLLYSYFKQLFAQVTNPPIDAIREEIITAWETTTGPEKNLLDPQPDSCRQIRLATPILSNEELARIRHIDREGFRSVTLPILYPVAEGGRGLEEALDDLCRAADREIAAGANLLILSDRGLDRQRAPMPALLALSGLHHHLIREGTRTRISLLLESGEPREAHHFAVLIGYGASAVNPYLAFETLEDMIRQGLLTGITYGEALKNYIKAATKGVVKVMSKIGISAIQSYHGAQIFEAVGIGESVIDKYFTWTPSRVGGIGLPEIAREVQLRHQAAFGAEGILESGSTYQWRYDGERHLYSPETIVALQTACRNNDYGLFKRYSSLVNSQSVNLRHLFHFRPDRSPVPVEEVEPEEAICRRFKTGAMSYGSISKEAHETLAIAMNRIGGYSNTGEGGEDPARFIPDSNGDSRCSAIKQVASGRFGVTSHYLVNAREIQIKMAQGAKPGEGGQL
;
A
#
# COMPACT_ATOMS: atom_id res chain seq x y z
N GLU A 1 -40.27 29.88 24.16
CA GLU A 1 -39.76 28.50 23.98
C GLU A 1 -39.18 28.00 25.31
N LYS A 2 -39.60 26.85 25.83
CA LYS A 2 -39.08 26.29 27.11
C LYS A 2 -37.93 25.31 26.85
N VAL A 3 -36.77 25.79 26.41
CA VAL A 3 -35.57 24.97 26.20
C VAL A 3 -34.69 25.01 27.45
N ALA A 4 -34.48 23.85 28.10
CA ALA A 4 -33.64 23.74 29.29
C ALA A 4 -32.14 23.65 28.97
N LEU A 5 -31.76 22.94 27.88
CA LEU A 5 -30.38 22.79 27.44
C LEU A 5 -30.33 22.61 25.91
N LYS A 6 -29.31 23.20 25.27
CA LYS A 6 -28.91 22.90 23.88
C LYS A 6 -27.46 22.45 23.91
N ASP A 7 -27.20 21.22 23.50
CA ASP A 7 -25.85 20.69 23.34
C ASP A 7 -25.81 19.71 22.15
N ARG A 8 -24.63 19.16 21.85
CA ARG A 8 -24.39 18.18 20.78
C ARG A 8 -23.46 17.07 21.24
N LEU A 9 -23.59 15.90 20.59
CA LEU A 9 -22.62 14.81 20.76
C LEU A 9 -21.26 15.20 20.18
N ARG A 10 -20.20 14.81 20.89
CA ARG A 10 -18.79 14.99 20.51
C ARG A 10 -18.17 13.61 20.30
N PRO A 11 -17.02 13.49 19.61
CA PRO A 11 -16.36 12.20 19.40
C PRO A 11 -16.24 11.39 20.69
N GLY A 12 -16.70 10.13 20.66
CA GLY A 12 -16.65 9.20 21.78
C GLY A 12 -17.66 9.42 22.92
N ARG A 13 -18.54 10.44 22.85
CA ARG A 13 -19.59 10.66 23.85
C ARG A 13 -20.89 9.92 23.51
N MET A 14 -21.57 9.46 24.55
CA MET A 14 -22.85 8.75 24.47
C MET A 14 -23.99 9.61 25.04
N LEU A 15 -25.22 9.37 24.58
CA LEU A 15 -26.45 9.90 25.18
C LEU A 15 -27.33 8.70 25.51
N LEU A 16 -27.67 8.55 26.79
CA LEU A 16 -28.52 7.47 27.27
C LEU A 16 -29.72 8.05 28.01
N VAL A 17 -30.90 7.56 27.67
CA VAL A 17 -32.13 7.84 28.41
C VAL A 17 -32.57 6.54 29.07
N ASP A 18 -32.52 6.48 30.39
CA ASP A 18 -33.04 5.37 31.15
C ASP A 18 -34.53 5.60 31.41
N THR A 19 -35.37 4.78 30.77
CA THR A 19 -36.83 4.91 30.83
C THR A 19 -37.44 4.30 32.10
N VAL A 20 -36.71 3.44 32.80
CA VAL A 20 -37.15 2.83 34.06
C VAL A 20 -36.85 3.80 35.21
N GLU A 21 -35.66 4.38 35.22
CA GLU A 21 -35.28 5.42 36.19
C GLU A 21 -35.88 6.79 35.85
N GLY A 22 -36.37 6.98 34.62
CA GLY A 22 -37.03 8.20 34.17
C GLY A 22 -36.09 9.40 34.02
N ARG A 23 -34.81 9.16 33.72
CA ARG A 23 -33.78 10.21 33.65
C ARG A 23 -32.83 10.04 32.46
N ILE A 24 -32.15 11.13 32.14
CA ILE A 24 -31.01 11.12 31.22
C ILE A 24 -29.77 10.72 32.03
N VAL A 25 -29.03 9.72 31.56
CA VAL A 25 -27.78 9.27 32.17
C VAL A 25 -26.63 9.97 31.44
N ASP A 26 -25.74 10.60 32.21
CA ASP A 26 -24.58 11.30 31.65
C ASP A 26 -23.54 10.31 31.09
N ASP A 27 -22.75 10.76 30.12
CA ASP A 27 -21.68 9.98 29.49
C ASP A 27 -20.61 9.53 30.50
N GLU A 28 -20.22 10.41 31.43
CA GLU A 28 -19.21 10.11 32.45
C GLU A 28 -19.72 9.06 33.44
N GLU A 29 -20.94 9.24 33.94
CA GLU A 29 -21.60 8.29 34.84
C GLU A 29 -21.71 6.90 34.20
N LEU A 30 -22.14 6.83 32.94
CA LEU A 30 -22.26 5.58 32.21
C LEU A 30 -20.90 4.87 32.09
N LYS A 31 -19.86 5.60 31.69
CA LYS A 31 -18.52 5.04 31.49
C LYS A 31 -17.86 4.63 32.80
N GLU A 32 -18.02 5.40 33.87
CA GLU A 32 -17.52 5.04 35.20
C GLU A 32 -18.17 3.75 35.70
N ARG A 33 -19.49 3.61 35.56
CA ARG A 33 -20.19 2.38 35.92
C ARG A 33 -19.66 1.17 35.15
N MET A 34 -19.41 1.30 33.84
CA MET A 34 -18.85 0.22 33.04
C MET A 34 -17.40 -0.08 33.41
N ALA A 35 -16.57 0.95 33.64
CA ALA A 35 -15.17 0.79 34.03
C ALA A 35 -15.00 0.18 35.43
N ALA A 36 -15.99 0.34 36.31
CA ALA A 36 -16.00 -0.23 37.66
C ALA A 36 -16.60 -1.65 37.74
N ALA A 37 -17.15 -2.18 36.63
CA ALA A 37 -17.80 -3.50 36.62
C ALA A 37 -16.83 -4.64 37.01
N HIS A 38 -15.56 -4.50 36.64
CA HIS A 38 -14.49 -5.46 36.96
C HIS A 38 -13.19 -4.70 37.27
N PRO A 39 -12.22 -5.32 37.97
CA PRO A 39 -10.94 -4.68 38.29
C PRO A 39 -9.99 -4.67 37.07
N TYR A 40 -10.40 -4.07 35.95
CA TYR A 40 -9.67 -4.12 34.67
C TYR A 40 -8.22 -3.64 34.79
N ARG A 41 -7.95 -2.63 35.64
CA ARG A 41 -6.57 -2.16 35.87
C ARG A 41 -5.68 -3.26 36.46
N LEU A 42 -6.20 -4.06 37.39
CA LEU A 42 -5.47 -5.17 37.98
C LEU A 42 -5.17 -6.23 36.91
N TRP A 43 -6.18 -6.61 36.12
CA TRP A 43 -6.03 -7.60 35.05
C TRP A 43 -4.97 -7.18 34.01
N LEU A 44 -4.99 -5.91 33.61
CA LEU A 44 -4.01 -5.36 32.68
C LEU A 44 -2.60 -5.39 33.29
N ASN A 45 -2.43 -4.97 34.53
CA ASN A 45 -1.11 -4.95 35.19
C ASN A 45 -0.50 -6.36 35.35
N GLU A 46 -1.33 -7.38 35.55
CA GLU A 46 -0.88 -8.77 35.75
C GLU A 46 -0.61 -9.51 34.43
N HIS A 47 -1.45 -9.29 33.42
CA HIS A 47 -1.47 -10.14 32.22
C HIS A 47 -0.96 -9.47 30.94
N LEU A 48 -1.07 -8.15 30.80
CA LEU A 48 -0.59 -7.43 29.63
C LEU A 48 0.87 -7.04 29.81
N VAL A 49 1.73 -7.49 28.91
CA VAL A 49 3.18 -7.26 29.01
C VAL A 49 3.68 -6.49 27.80
N ASP A 50 4.42 -5.43 28.03
CA ASP A 50 5.12 -4.73 26.96
C ASP A 50 6.28 -5.59 26.44
N LEU A 51 6.42 -5.69 25.12
CA LEU A 51 7.51 -6.47 24.51
C LEU A 51 8.91 -6.05 25.02
N SER A 52 9.09 -4.76 25.28
CA SER A 52 10.34 -4.20 25.81
C SER A 52 10.69 -4.72 27.21
N ALA A 53 9.69 -5.15 27.98
CA ALA A 53 9.84 -5.71 29.32
C ALA A 53 10.13 -7.22 29.33
N LEU A 54 10.00 -7.91 28.20
CA LEU A 54 10.43 -9.31 28.09
C LEU A 54 11.95 -9.42 28.22
N PRO A 55 12.47 -10.50 28.83
CA PRO A 55 13.89 -10.72 28.98
C PRO A 55 14.57 -10.75 27.59
N PRO A 56 15.84 -10.31 27.49
CA PRO A 56 16.61 -10.46 26.26
C PRO A 56 16.65 -11.92 25.80
N ALA A 57 16.57 -12.12 24.48
CA ALA A 57 16.66 -13.45 23.91
C ALA A 57 18.07 -14.04 24.13
N PRO A 58 18.20 -15.35 24.40
CA PRO A 58 19.49 -16.01 24.53
C PRO A 58 20.29 -16.01 23.23
N LYS A 59 19.60 -15.96 22.08
CA LYS A 59 20.20 -15.91 20.76
C LYS A 59 19.37 -15.01 19.84
N VAL A 60 20.05 -14.06 19.20
CA VAL A 60 19.50 -13.27 18.09
C VAL A 60 20.15 -13.78 16.80
N PRO A 61 19.41 -14.01 15.71
CA PRO A 61 20.02 -14.31 14.42
C PRO A 61 20.96 -13.19 14.00
N GLU A 62 22.23 -13.53 13.78
CA GLU A 62 23.24 -12.60 13.29
C GLU A 62 23.09 -12.36 11.78
N ALA A 63 23.52 -11.19 11.32
CA ALA A 63 23.54 -10.86 9.91
C ALA A 63 24.62 -11.67 9.19
N ASP A 64 24.21 -12.49 8.22
CA ASP A 64 25.14 -13.18 7.34
C ASP A 64 25.46 -12.32 6.12
N HIS A 65 26.38 -11.38 6.32
CA HIS A 65 26.80 -10.40 5.31
C HIS A 65 27.41 -11.02 4.05
N GLU A 66 27.93 -12.25 4.13
CA GLU A 66 28.49 -12.93 2.95
C GLU A 66 27.38 -13.34 1.96
N THR A 67 26.17 -13.59 2.47
CA THR A 67 25.04 -14.06 1.66
C THR A 67 23.94 -13.02 1.47
N VAL A 68 24.06 -11.80 2.04
CA VAL A 68 23.05 -10.73 1.88
C VAL A 68 22.75 -10.46 0.41
N LEU A 69 23.77 -10.29 -0.43
CA LEU A 69 23.58 -10.03 -1.87
C LEU A 69 22.83 -11.18 -2.57
N LEU A 70 23.18 -12.43 -2.26
CA LEU A 70 22.50 -13.59 -2.82
C LEU A 70 21.02 -13.62 -2.41
N ARG A 71 20.74 -13.37 -1.13
CA ARG A 71 19.37 -13.33 -0.60
C ARG A 71 18.58 -12.16 -1.19
N GLN A 72 19.17 -10.98 -1.28
CA GLN A 72 18.58 -9.81 -1.95
C GLN A 72 18.16 -10.13 -3.39
N ARG A 73 19.03 -10.78 -4.17
CA ARG A 73 18.71 -11.22 -5.53
C ARG A 73 17.57 -12.23 -5.55
N ALA A 74 17.57 -13.22 -4.63
CA ALA A 74 16.52 -14.23 -4.56
C ALA A 74 15.14 -13.64 -4.21
N PHE A 75 15.11 -12.62 -3.36
CA PHE A 75 13.89 -11.87 -3.01
C PHE A 75 13.57 -10.72 -3.98
N GLY A 76 14.38 -10.50 -5.03
CA GLY A 76 14.13 -9.49 -6.07
C GLY A 76 14.38 -8.04 -5.64
N TYR A 77 15.35 -7.79 -4.77
CA TYR A 77 15.82 -6.43 -4.47
C TYR A 77 16.59 -5.87 -5.67
N THR A 78 16.47 -4.56 -5.86
CA THR A 78 17.17 -3.81 -6.89
C THR A 78 17.90 -2.61 -6.28
N PHE A 79 18.86 -2.03 -7.01
CA PHE A 79 19.48 -0.76 -6.62
C PHE A 79 18.47 0.37 -6.53
N GLU A 80 17.39 0.32 -7.31
CA GLU A 80 16.31 1.29 -7.21
C GLU A 80 15.58 1.17 -5.86
N ASP A 81 15.31 -0.04 -5.36
CA ASP A 81 14.71 -0.24 -4.04
C ASP A 81 15.61 0.29 -2.92
N LEU A 82 16.91 0.01 -3.01
CA LEU A 82 17.89 0.47 -2.02
C LEU A 82 17.94 2.00 -1.96
N GLY A 83 18.13 2.66 -3.11
CA GLY A 83 18.35 4.11 -3.16
C GLY A 83 17.08 4.95 -3.10
N LYS A 84 15.96 4.48 -3.67
CA LYS A 84 14.71 5.25 -3.71
C LYS A 84 13.72 4.90 -2.60
N VAL A 85 13.84 3.75 -1.95
CA VAL A 85 12.88 3.34 -0.91
C VAL A 85 13.57 3.17 0.44
N ILE A 86 14.54 2.27 0.54
CA ILE A 86 15.18 1.90 1.81
C ILE A 86 15.98 3.08 2.39
N GLU A 87 16.82 3.73 1.58
CA GLU A 87 17.64 4.87 2.03
C GLU A 87 16.79 6.04 2.55
N PRO A 88 15.76 6.55 1.83
CA PRO A 88 14.91 7.62 2.34
C PRO A 88 14.16 7.24 3.63
N MET A 89 13.68 6.00 3.73
CA MET A 89 13.00 5.50 4.94
C MET A 89 13.95 5.50 6.14
N ALA A 90 15.19 5.06 5.95
CA ALA A 90 16.21 5.03 7.00
C ALA A 90 16.75 6.42 7.38
N LYS A 91 16.90 7.35 6.43
CA LYS A 91 17.36 8.71 6.71
C LYS A 91 16.28 9.58 7.36
N ASN A 92 15.07 9.56 6.79
CA ASN A 92 14.04 10.55 7.10
C ASN A 92 12.95 10.04 8.04
N GLY A 93 12.86 8.71 8.26
CA GLY A 93 11.83 8.13 9.10
C GLY A 93 10.41 8.27 8.54
N VAL A 94 10.29 8.49 7.23
CA VAL A 94 9.05 8.56 6.45
C VAL A 94 9.27 7.88 5.09
N GLU A 95 8.19 7.43 4.45
CA GLU A 95 8.28 6.83 3.11
C GLU A 95 8.82 7.81 2.06
N ALA A 96 9.35 7.27 0.97
CA ALA A 96 9.84 8.07 -0.14
C ALA A 96 8.71 8.81 -0.88
N VAL A 97 9.01 10.02 -1.35
CA VAL A 97 8.10 10.83 -2.16
C VAL A 97 8.59 10.81 -3.61
N GLY A 98 7.65 10.57 -4.53
CA GLY A 98 7.87 10.60 -5.97
C GLY A 98 6.94 11.58 -6.69
N SER A 99 7.08 11.66 -8.01
CA SER A 99 6.22 12.47 -8.87
C SER A 99 5.92 11.74 -10.19
N MET A 100 5.06 12.34 -11.02
CA MET A 100 4.48 11.73 -12.24
C MET A 100 3.57 10.53 -11.96
N GLY A 101 2.97 9.97 -13.01
CA GLY A 101 2.12 8.79 -12.93
C GLY A 101 2.92 7.49 -13.02
N HIS A 102 2.31 6.38 -12.62
CA HIS A 102 2.86 5.05 -12.85
C HIS A 102 2.51 4.59 -14.26
N ASP A 103 3.53 4.48 -15.12
CA ASP A 103 3.39 4.16 -16.54
C ASP A 103 4.09 2.85 -16.94
N ALA A 104 4.55 2.08 -15.95
CA ALA A 104 4.97 0.70 -16.11
C ALA A 104 3.75 -0.24 -16.22
N PRO A 105 3.91 -1.45 -16.78
CA PRO A 105 2.83 -2.42 -16.94
C PRO A 105 2.16 -2.78 -15.62
N LEU A 106 0.87 -3.11 -15.69
CA LEU A 106 0.25 -3.90 -14.62
C LEU A 106 1.06 -5.18 -14.40
N ALA A 107 1.16 -5.65 -13.15
CA ALA A 107 2.00 -6.79 -12.79
C ALA A 107 1.75 -8.02 -13.70
N VAL A 108 0.48 -8.35 -13.95
CA VAL A 108 0.06 -9.44 -14.85
C VAL A 108 0.44 -9.27 -16.32
N LEU A 109 0.79 -8.06 -16.75
CA LEU A 109 1.23 -7.73 -18.11
C LEU A 109 2.75 -7.52 -18.21
N SER A 110 3.47 -7.56 -17.08
CA SER A 110 4.92 -7.41 -17.06
C SER A 110 5.60 -8.65 -17.65
N GLU A 111 6.71 -8.42 -18.35
CA GLU A 111 7.60 -9.48 -18.83
C GLU A 111 8.68 -9.85 -17.78
N LYS A 112 8.76 -9.10 -16.68
CA LYS A 112 9.69 -9.31 -15.57
C LYS A 112 8.99 -9.97 -14.38
N PRO A 113 9.70 -10.79 -13.58
CA PRO A 113 9.09 -11.50 -12.46
C PRO A 113 8.64 -10.52 -11.36
N GLN A 114 7.34 -10.48 -11.07
CA GLN A 114 6.76 -9.55 -10.09
C GLN A 114 6.70 -10.15 -8.69
N LEU A 115 6.68 -9.29 -7.67
CA LEU A 115 6.29 -9.72 -6.32
C LEU A 115 4.78 -9.79 -6.22
N LEU A 116 4.28 -10.68 -5.37
CA LEU A 116 2.85 -10.88 -5.21
C LEU A 116 2.15 -9.59 -4.71
N TYR A 117 2.83 -8.74 -3.94
CA TYR A 117 2.31 -7.44 -3.52
C TYR A 117 1.86 -6.56 -4.69
N SER A 118 2.58 -6.57 -5.82
CA SER A 118 2.30 -5.72 -6.98
C SER A 118 0.90 -5.96 -7.59
N TYR A 119 0.32 -7.13 -7.34
CA TYR A 119 -1.02 -7.51 -7.81
C TYR A 119 -2.15 -6.96 -6.93
N PHE A 120 -1.87 -6.51 -5.70
CA PHE A 120 -2.87 -5.97 -4.77
C PHE A 120 -2.87 -4.45 -4.78
N LYS A 121 -4.02 -3.84 -5.11
CA LYS A 121 -4.20 -2.39 -5.11
C LYS A 121 -4.96 -1.96 -3.86
N GLN A 122 -4.43 -0.96 -3.16
CA GLN A 122 -5.06 -0.41 -1.95
C GLN A 122 -6.44 0.16 -2.29
N LEU A 123 -7.46 -0.25 -1.54
CA LEU A 123 -8.75 0.41 -1.59
C LEU A 123 -8.69 1.72 -0.79
N PHE A 124 -9.58 2.65 -1.13
CA PHE A 124 -9.69 3.95 -0.48
C PHE A 124 -11.14 4.38 -0.45
N ALA A 125 -11.48 5.23 0.51
CA ALA A 125 -12.82 5.76 0.66
C ALA A 125 -13.04 6.90 -0.32
N GLN A 126 -14.22 6.91 -0.96
CA GLN A 126 -14.67 8.00 -1.80
C GLN A 126 -16.16 8.21 -1.60
N VAL A 127 -16.53 9.44 -1.19
CA VAL A 127 -17.93 9.88 -0.96
C VAL A 127 -18.62 9.21 0.23
N THR A 128 -18.65 7.88 0.30
CA THR A 128 -19.36 7.08 1.30
C THR A 128 -18.94 7.40 2.73
N ASN A 129 -17.64 7.58 2.92
CA ASN A 129 -17.03 7.95 4.18
C ASN A 129 -15.73 8.74 3.89
N PRO A 130 -15.30 9.61 4.81
CA PRO A 130 -14.07 10.38 4.63
C PRO A 130 -12.82 9.56 4.99
N PRO A 131 -11.69 9.77 4.30
CA PRO A 131 -10.38 9.40 4.82
C PRO A 131 -10.00 10.27 6.04
N ILE A 132 -9.02 9.82 6.81
CA ILE A 132 -8.51 10.52 8.01
C ILE A 132 -7.12 11.12 7.73
N ASP A 133 -6.84 12.30 8.29
CA ASP A 133 -5.51 12.90 8.28
C ASP A 133 -4.65 12.30 9.40
N ALA A 134 -3.91 11.24 9.09
CA ALA A 134 -3.08 10.54 10.07
C ALA A 134 -1.92 11.37 10.65
N ILE A 135 -1.66 12.57 10.14
CA ILE A 135 -0.63 13.48 10.65
C ILE A 135 -1.27 14.49 11.61
N ARG A 136 -2.35 15.17 11.19
CA ARG A 136 -3.00 16.21 12.00
C ARG A 136 -3.95 15.65 13.05
N GLU A 137 -4.50 14.48 12.81
CA GLU A 137 -5.40 13.76 13.70
C GLU A 137 -4.69 12.55 14.35
N GLU A 138 -3.37 12.64 14.55
CA GLU A 138 -2.54 11.57 15.11
C GLU A 138 -3.09 11.04 16.46
N ILE A 139 -3.69 11.92 17.28
CA ILE A 139 -4.26 11.57 18.59
C ILE A 139 -5.39 10.53 18.52
N ILE A 140 -6.10 10.43 17.40
CA ILE A 140 -7.13 9.39 17.20
C ILE A 140 -6.59 8.17 16.47
N THR A 141 -5.33 8.20 16.00
CA THR A 141 -4.71 7.07 15.33
C THR A 141 -3.88 6.21 16.29
N ALA A 142 -4.04 4.89 16.21
CA ALA A 142 -3.33 3.93 17.07
C ALA A 142 -2.35 3.08 16.25
N TRP A 143 -1.07 3.17 16.61
CA TRP A 143 0.02 2.39 16.00
C TRP A 143 0.30 1.10 16.77
N GLU A 144 -0.02 1.11 18.06
CA GLU A 144 0.17 -0.02 18.95
C GLU A 144 -0.79 -1.16 18.59
N THR A 145 -0.33 -2.38 18.78
CA THR A 145 -1.13 -3.59 18.60
C THR A 145 -0.75 -4.62 19.65
N THR A 146 -1.44 -5.75 19.67
CA THR A 146 -1.16 -6.85 20.60
C THR A 146 -0.98 -8.17 19.86
N THR A 147 -0.21 -9.07 20.46
CA THR A 147 -0.06 -10.45 19.99
C THR A 147 -0.26 -11.42 21.14
N GLY A 148 -1.01 -12.48 20.89
CA GLY A 148 -1.44 -13.45 21.89
C GLY A 148 -2.82 -14.05 21.56
N PRO A 149 -3.26 -15.05 22.35
CA PRO A 149 -4.56 -15.67 22.17
C PRO A 149 -5.71 -14.75 22.62
N GLU A 150 -6.72 -14.59 21.78
CA GLU A 150 -7.97 -13.94 22.14
C GLU A 150 -8.89 -14.92 22.89
N LYS A 151 -9.59 -14.42 23.90
CA LYS A 151 -10.54 -15.18 24.73
C LYS A 151 -11.98 -14.82 24.37
N ASN A 152 -12.92 -15.39 25.12
CA ASN A 152 -14.34 -15.14 24.90
C ASN A 152 -14.69 -13.67 25.11
N LEU A 153 -15.15 -12.99 24.07
CA LEU A 153 -15.59 -11.60 24.14
C LEU A 153 -16.81 -11.39 25.06
N LEU A 154 -17.66 -12.42 25.19
CA LEU A 154 -18.90 -12.35 25.97
C LEU A 154 -18.69 -12.61 27.47
N ASP A 155 -17.53 -13.14 27.86
CA ASP A 155 -17.20 -13.46 29.25
C ASP A 155 -15.79 -12.91 29.57
N PRO A 156 -15.67 -11.63 29.96
CA PRO A 156 -14.39 -11.01 30.21
C PRO A 156 -13.75 -11.56 31.48
N GLN A 157 -12.61 -12.25 31.32
CA GLN A 157 -11.81 -12.83 32.39
C GLN A 157 -10.42 -12.17 32.46
N PRO A 158 -9.69 -12.25 33.60
CA PRO A 158 -8.32 -11.72 33.72
C PRO A 158 -7.39 -12.18 32.59
N ASP A 159 -7.48 -13.47 32.24
CA ASP A 159 -6.70 -14.08 31.16
C ASP A 159 -6.98 -13.52 29.77
N SER A 160 -8.08 -12.79 29.57
CA SER A 160 -8.36 -12.07 28.31
C SER A 160 -7.35 -10.96 28.06
N CYS A 161 -6.71 -10.45 29.11
CA CYS A 161 -5.65 -9.46 29.02
C CYS A 161 -4.26 -10.09 28.80
N ARG A 162 -4.15 -11.43 28.69
CA ARG A 162 -2.88 -12.16 28.51
C ARG A 162 -2.37 -12.00 27.07
N GLN A 163 -1.76 -10.85 26.84
CA GLN A 163 -1.32 -10.37 25.53
C GLN A 163 0.07 -9.73 25.66
N ILE A 164 0.81 -9.68 24.56
CA ILE A 164 2.07 -8.93 24.46
C ILE A 164 1.75 -7.65 23.69
N ARG A 165 1.96 -6.50 24.32
CA ARG A 165 1.81 -5.20 23.67
C ARG A 165 3.01 -4.92 22.78
N LEU A 166 2.73 -4.57 21.54
CA LEU A 166 3.69 -4.17 20.52
C LEU A 166 3.51 -2.67 20.27
N ALA A 167 4.60 -1.90 20.34
CA ALA A 167 4.57 -0.47 20.03
C ALA A 167 4.27 -0.19 18.54
N THR A 168 4.59 -1.16 17.69
CA THR A 168 4.36 -1.16 16.24
C THR A 168 4.25 -2.61 15.76
N PRO A 169 3.54 -2.89 14.66
CA PRO A 169 3.56 -4.21 14.04
C PRO A 169 4.89 -4.56 13.37
N ILE A 170 5.86 -3.65 13.28
CA ILE A 170 7.16 -3.91 12.63
C ILE A 170 8.22 -4.20 13.70
N LEU A 171 8.74 -5.42 13.74
CA LEU A 171 9.67 -5.89 14.77
C LEU A 171 11.11 -5.89 14.29
N SER A 172 12.03 -5.46 15.14
CA SER A 172 13.46 -5.72 14.97
C SER A 172 13.81 -7.21 15.17
N ASN A 173 15.01 -7.61 14.75
CA ASN A 173 15.48 -9.00 14.93
C ASN A 173 15.56 -9.38 16.41
N GLU A 174 15.94 -8.43 17.27
CA GLU A 174 16.02 -8.61 18.72
C GLU A 174 14.63 -8.81 19.33
N GLU A 175 13.68 -7.98 18.93
CA GLU A 175 12.28 -8.05 19.36
C GLU A 175 11.62 -9.37 18.97
N LEU A 176 11.78 -9.80 17.71
CA LEU A 176 11.27 -11.10 17.28
C LEU A 176 11.96 -12.25 18.02
N ALA A 177 13.27 -12.16 18.28
CA ALA A 177 13.99 -13.18 19.04
C ALA A 177 13.46 -13.33 20.48
N ARG A 178 13.05 -12.22 21.13
CA ARG A 178 12.40 -12.28 22.45
C ARG A 178 11.08 -13.06 22.40
N ILE A 179 10.30 -12.87 21.35
CA ILE A 179 9.04 -13.61 21.14
C ILE A 179 9.32 -15.09 20.81
N ARG A 180 10.34 -15.36 19.99
CA ARG A 180 10.73 -16.73 19.62
C ARG A 180 11.15 -17.56 20.83
N HIS A 181 11.90 -16.95 21.75
CA HIS A 181 12.40 -17.60 22.95
C HIS A 181 11.57 -17.24 24.19
N ILE A 182 10.29 -16.93 24.01
CA ILE A 182 9.43 -16.53 25.11
C ILE A 182 9.35 -17.63 26.18
N ASP A 183 9.76 -17.29 27.40
CA ASP A 183 9.63 -18.12 28.58
C ASP A 183 8.68 -17.43 29.56
N ARG A 184 7.38 -17.51 29.24
CA ARG A 184 6.32 -16.92 30.05
C ARG A 184 5.09 -17.81 30.02
N GLU A 185 4.48 -17.99 31.19
CA GLU A 185 3.27 -18.79 31.33
C GLU A 185 2.16 -18.34 30.36
N GLY A 186 1.58 -19.31 29.66
CA GLY A 186 0.51 -19.08 28.71
C GLY A 186 0.97 -18.60 27.33
N PHE A 187 2.27 -18.48 27.07
CA PHE A 187 2.80 -18.26 25.73
C PHE A 187 3.68 -19.43 25.31
N ARG A 188 3.46 -19.91 24.09
CA ARG A 188 4.33 -20.91 23.44
C ARG A 188 4.50 -20.52 21.99
N SER A 189 5.75 -20.23 21.64
CA SER A 189 6.15 -19.83 20.30
C SER A 189 6.74 -20.98 19.51
N VAL A 190 6.38 -21.10 18.23
CA VAL A 190 6.94 -22.08 17.30
C VAL A 190 7.24 -21.42 15.95
N THR A 191 8.42 -21.69 15.40
CA THR A 191 8.80 -21.24 14.07
C THR A 191 8.47 -22.31 13.03
N LEU A 192 7.71 -21.94 12.00
CA LEU A 192 7.37 -22.79 10.86
C LEU A 192 8.10 -22.27 9.60
N PRO A 193 8.88 -23.11 8.90
CA PRO A 193 9.56 -22.69 7.68
C PRO A 193 8.56 -22.51 6.53
N ILE A 194 8.71 -21.44 5.76
CA ILE A 194 7.93 -21.16 4.54
C ILE A 194 8.83 -21.29 3.30
N LEU A 195 9.44 -22.48 3.15
CA LEU A 195 10.32 -22.85 2.05
C LEU A 195 9.72 -24.04 1.28
N TYR A 196 9.96 -24.11 -0.03
CA TYR A 196 9.51 -25.23 -0.86
C TYR A 196 10.57 -25.65 -1.90
N PRO A 197 10.57 -26.91 -2.37
CA PRO A 197 11.47 -27.37 -3.44
C PRO A 197 11.21 -26.61 -4.75
N VAL A 198 12.14 -25.75 -5.16
CA VAL A 198 11.94 -24.84 -6.31
C VAL A 198 11.77 -25.59 -7.64
N ALA A 199 12.34 -26.79 -7.74
CA ALA A 199 12.26 -27.64 -8.92
C ALA A 199 10.84 -28.20 -9.16
N GLU A 200 10.00 -28.25 -8.13
CA GLU A 200 8.65 -28.81 -8.21
C GLU A 200 7.58 -27.79 -8.66
N GLY A 201 7.97 -26.53 -8.85
CA GLY A 201 7.13 -25.47 -9.42
C GLY A 201 5.83 -25.26 -8.63
N GLY A 202 4.73 -24.99 -9.36
CA GLY A 202 3.43 -24.67 -8.76
C GLY A 202 2.87 -25.78 -7.88
N ARG A 203 3.10 -27.05 -8.24
CA ARG A 203 2.64 -28.20 -7.44
C ARG A 203 3.40 -28.30 -6.13
N GLY A 204 4.73 -28.15 -6.15
CA GLY A 204 5.53 -28.13 -4.93
C GLY A 204 5.20 -26.96 -4.01
N LEU A 205 4.86 -25.80 -4.58
CA LEU A 205 4.37 -24.65 -3.82
C LEU A 205 3.02 -24.97 -3.14
N GLU A 206 2.07 -25.59 -3.86
CA GLU A 206 0.78 -25.98 -3.29
C GLU A 206 0.92 -27.01 -2.17
N GLU A 207 1.69 -28.09 -2.41
CA GLU A 207 1.93 -29.15 -1.43
C GLU A 207 2.57 -28.58 -0.15
N ALA A 208 3.52 -27.64 -0.30
CA ALA A 208 4.18 -27.01 0.82
C ALA A 208 3.27 -26.04 1.61
N LEU A 209 2.32 -25.36 0.95
CA LEU A 209 1.28 -24.56 1.63
C LEU A 209 0.33 -25.45 2.43
N ASP A 210 -0.06 -26.61 1.89
CA ASP A 210 -0.89 -27.58 2.60
C ASP A 210 -0.13 -28.19 3.81
N ASP A 211 1.18 -28.47 3.65
CA ASP A 211 2.04 -28.92 4.73
C ASP A 211 2.22 -27.88 5.83
N LEU A 212 2.33 -26.59 5.47
CA LEU A 212 2.35 -25.49 6.42
C LEU A 212 1.08 -25.47 7.28
N CYS A 213 -0.09 -25.64 6.66
CA CYS A 213 -1.37 -25.69 7.37
C CYS A 213 -1.41 -26.89 8.33
N ARG A 214 -1.04 -28.09 7.85
CA ARG A 214 -0.96 -29.30 8.70
C ARG A 214 0.04 -29.14 9.84
N ALA A 215 1.17 -28.50 9.61
CA ALA A 215 2.18 -28.25 10.64
C ALA A 215 1.66 -27.29 11.69
N ALA A 216 1.02 -26.19 11.28
CA ALA A 216 0.38 -25.26 12.19
C ALA A 216 -0.66 -25.96 13.07
N ASP A 217 -1.57 -26.76 12.49
CA ASP A 217 -2.59 -27.47 13.26
C ASP A 217 -1.99 -28.40 14.34
N ARG A 218 -0.91 -29.11 14.01
CA ARG A 218 -0.18 -29.96 14.96
C ARG A 218 0.41 -29.15 16.11
N GLU A 219 1.07 -28.03 15.81
CA GLU A 219 1.71 -27.19 16.83
C GLU A 219 0.65 -26.50 17.71
N ILE A 220 -0.47 -26.09 17.13
CA ILE A 220 -1.62 -25.53 17.85
C ILE A 220 -2.21 -26.58 18.79
N ALA A 221 -2.38 -27.82 18.33
CA ALA A 221 -2.83 -28.93 19.16
C ALA A 221 -1.82 -29.25 20.30
N ALA A 222 -0.52 -29.05 20.05
CA ALA A 222 0.52 -29.13 21.07
C ALA A 222 0.53 -27.92 22.04
N GLY A 223 -0.30 -26.91 21.82
CA GLY A 223 -0.45 -25.75 22.69
C GLY A 223 0.35 -24.51 22.27
N ALA A 224 0.91 -24.48 21.05
CA ALA A 224 1.47 -23.25 20.49
C ALA A 224 0.38 -22.19 20.29
N ASN A 225 0.70 -20.94 20.58
CA ASN A 225 -0.21 -19.81 20.37
C ASN A 225 0.45 -18.59 19.70
N LEU A 226 1.75 -18.67 19.46
CA LEU A 226 2.50 -17.73 18.62
C LEU A 226 3.16 -18.56 17.52
N LEU A 227 2.76 -18.35 16.27
CA LEU A 227 3.38 -19.01 15.13
C LEU A 227 4.22 -18.00 14.37
N ILE A 228 5.52 -18.27 14.23
CA ILE A 228 6.46 -17.45 13.46
C ILE A 228 6.67 -18.14 12.10
N LEU A 229 6.15 -17.56 11.03
CA LEU A 229 6.43 -18.01 9.67
C LEU A 229 7.79 -17.45 9.25
N SER A 230 8.72 -18.30 8.80
CA SER A 230 10.08 -17.86 8.48
C SER A 230 10.57 -18.37 7.12
N ASP A 231 11.02 -17.45 6.27
CA ASP A 231 11.69 -17.79 5.00
C ASP A 231 13.23 -17.85 5.12
N ARG A 232 13.76 -17.80 6.35
CA ARG A 232 15.18 -18.07 6.60
C ARG A 232 15.53 -19.51 6.22
N GLY A 233 16.72 -19.68 5.64
CA GLY A 233 17.23 -21.00 5.23
C GLY A 233 16.98 -21.36 3.78
N LEU A 234 16.61 -20.38 2.93
CA LEU A 234 16.62 -20.55 1.48
C LEU A 234 18.01 -21.01 0.99
N ASP A 235 18.03 -21.94 0.05
CA ASP A 235 19.24 -22.55 -0.50
C ASP A 235 19.06 -22.89 -1.99
N ARG A 236 20.04 -23.55 -2.60
CA ARG A 236 20.00 -23.91 -4.03
C ARG A 236 18.82 -24.81 -4.42
N GLN A 237 18.23 -25.54 -3.48
CA GLN A 237 17.14 -26.48 -3.73
C GLN A 237 15.79 -25.92 -3.28
N ARG A 238 15.79 -25.08 -2.25
CA ARG A 238 14.59 -24.56 -1.61
C ARG A 238 14.46 -23.05 -1.79
N ALA A 239 13.37 -22.64 -2.43
CA ALA A 239 13.00 -21.24 -2.57
C ALA A 239 12.04 -20.82 -1.45
N PRO A 240 12.01 -19.53 -1.08
CA PRO A 240 10.98 -19.00 -0.21
C PRO A 240 9.61 -19.07 -0.89
N MET A 241 8.58 -19.52 -0.17
CA MET A 241 7.20 -19.26 -0.58
C MET A 241 6.97 -17.75 -0.57
N PRO A 242 6.18 -17.17 -1.49
CA PRO A 242 5.78 -15.78 -1.38
C PRO A 242 5.17 -15.53 0.00
N ALA A 243 5.74 -14.61 0.77
CA ALA A 243 5.44 -14.50 2.20
C ALA A 243 3.96 -14.17 2.43
N LEU A 244 3.40 -13.32 1.57
CA LEU A 244 1.97 -13.00 1.54
C LEU A 244 1.08 -14.23 1.31
N LEU A 245 1.45 -15.12 0.39
CA LEU A 245 0.67 -16.31 0.07
C LEU A 245 0.67 -17.30 1.22
N ALA A 246 1.83 -17.56 1.82
CA ALA A 246 1.96 -18.45 2.96
C ALA A 246 1.19 -17.93 4.18
N LEU A 247 1.34 -16.63 4.49
CA LEU A 247 0.64 -15.98 5.58
C LEU A 247 -0.88 -15.99 5.40
N SER A 248 -1.37 -15.53 4.24
CA SER A 248 -2.80 -15.42 3.97
C SER A 248 -3.45 -16.81 3.87
N GLY A 249 -2.77 -17.76 3.21
CA GLY A 249 -3.22 -19.14 3.14
C GLY A 249 -3.45 -19.77 4.52
N LEU A 250 -2.47 -19.62 5.42
CA LEU A 250 -2.59 -20.09 6.80
C LEU A 250 -3.66 -19.29 7.56
N HIS A 251 -3.71 -17.97 7.39
CA HIS A 251 -4.72 -17.12 8.04
C HIS A 251 -6.15 -17.62 7.75
N HIS A 252 -6.49 -17.83 6.48
CA HIS A 252 -7.80 -18.34 6.08
C HIS A 252 -8.04 -19.80 6.47
N HIS A 253 -7.00 -20.65 6.46
CA HIS A 253 -7.09 -22.00 6.98
C HIS A 253 -7.53 -22.01 8.45
N LEU A 254 -6.84 -21.24 9.30
CA LEU A 254 -7.17 -21.14 10.72
C LEU A 254 -8.55 -20.52 10.97
N ILE A 255 -9.05 -19.65 10.08
CA ILE A 255 -10.43 -19.13 10.16
C ILE A 255 -11.42 -20.26 9.88
N ARG A 256 -11.21 -21.05 8.82
CA ARG A 256 -12.09 -22.17 8.47
C ARG A 256 -12.14 -23.24 9.57
N GLU A 257 -11.00 -23.50 10.21
CA GLU A 257 -10.89 -24.43 11.34
C GLU A 257 -11.36 -23.83 12.69
N GLY A 258 -11.71 -22.54 12.74
CA GLY A 258 -12.14 -21.88 13.98
C GLY A 258 -11.05 -21.72 15.03
N THR A 259 -9.77 -21.83 14.64
CA THR A 259 -8.61 -21.74 15.54
C THR A 259 -7.90 -20.38 15.48
N ARG A 260 -8.24 -19.51 14.52
CA ARG A 260 -7.52 -18.24 14.28
C ARG A 260 -7.46 -17.31 15.49
N THR A 261 -8.50 -17.23 16.32
CA THR A 261 -8.53 -16.37 17.51
C THR A 261 -7.57 -16.85 18.61
N ARG A 262 -7.20 -18.13 18.60
CA ARG A 262 -6.30 -18.70 19.61
C ARG A 262 -4.83 -18.41 19.33
N ILE A 263 -4.51 -17.92 18.13
CA ILE A 263 -3.15 -17.87 17.59
C ILE A 263 -2.82 -16.48 17.10
N SER A 264 -1.58 -16.05 17.28
CA SER A 264 -1.03 -14.92 16.54
C SER A 264 -0.02 -15.36 15.50
N LEU A 265 -0.11 -14.78 14.31
CA LEU A 265 0.78 -15.07 13.18
C LEU A 265 1.81 -13.96 13.08
N LEU A 266 3.07 -14.28 13.32
CA LEU A 266 4.20 -13.38 13.11
C LEU A 266 4.94 -13.83 11.85
N LEU A 267 5.47 -12.87 11.10
CA LEU A 267 6.24 -13.16 9.88
C LEU A 267 7.68 -12.69 10.05
N GLU A 268 8.64 -13.60 9.86
CA GLU A 268 10.05 -13.31 9.63
C GLU A 268 10.33 -13.50 8.14
N SER A 269 10.55 -12.40 7.42
CA SER A 269 10.69 -12.50 5.97
C SER A 269 11.77 -11.59 5.39
N GLY A 270 12.48 -12.11 4.40
CA GLY A 270 13.38 -11.34 3.55
C GLY A 270 12.68 -10.60 2.41
N GLU A 271 11.39 -10.80 2.19
CA GLU A 271 10.65 -10.23 1.06
C GLU A 271 10.13 -8.78 1.29
N PRO A 272 9.50 -8.42 2.43
CA PRO A 272 8.89 -7.10 2.61
C PRO A 272 9.94 -6.01 2.84
N ARG A 273 9.78 -4.88 2.14
CA ARG A 273 10.76 -3.77 2.14
C ARG A 273 10.17 -2.37 1.96
N GLU A 274 8.88 -2.27 1.63
CA GLU A 274 8.18 -1.02 1.39
C GLU A 274 6.87 -0.95 2.18
N ALA A 275 6.37 0.27 2.42
CA ALA A 275 5.13 0.51 3.16
C ALA A 275 3.95 -0.34 2.67
N HIS A 276 3.80 -0.49 1.35
CA HIS A 276 2.74 -1.29 0.77
C HIS A 276 2.84 -2.78 1.13
N HIS A 277 4.05 -3.36 1.15
CA HIS A 277 4.24 -4.77 1.48
C HIS A 277 3.75 -5.05 2.91
N PHE A 278 4.14 -4.19 3.86
CA PHE A 278 3.69 -4.30 5.26
C PHE A 278 2.17 -4.12 5.39
N ALA A 279 1.59 -3.16 4.67
CA ALA A 279 0.14 -2.93 4.70
C ALA A 279 -0.64 -4.13 4.15
N VAL A 280 -0.14 -4.82 3.13
CA VAL A 280 -0.77 -6.02 2.58
C VAL A 280 -0.64 -7.17 3.57
N LEU A 281 0.56 -7.43 4.11
CA LEU A 281 0.78 -8.50 5.09
C LEU A 281 -0.12 -8.37 6.33
N ILE A 282 -0.22 -7.17 6.90
CA ILE A 282 -1.10 -6.92 8.06
C ILE A 282 -2.58 -7.06 7.66
N GLY A 283 -2.96 -6.54 6.49
CA GLY A 283 -4.32 -6.64 5.96
C GLY A 283 -4.78 -8.08 5.67
N TYR A 284 -3.83 -9.00 5.46
CA TYR A 284 -4.06 -10.45 5.32
C TYR A 284 -3.64 -11.27 6.54
N GLY A 285 -3.51 -10.61 7.71
CA GLY A 285 -3.57 -11.29 8.99
C GLY A 285 -2.24 -11.48 9.74
N ALA A 286 -1.15 -10.86 9.32
CA ALA A 286 0.06 -10.76 10.16
C ALA A 286 -0.20 -9.88 11.38
N SER A 287 -0.01 -10.44 12.57
CA SER A 287 0.00 -9.69 13.83
C SER A 287 1.23 -8.79 13.93
N ALA A 288 2.37 -9.26 13.39
CA ALA A 288 3.60 -8.48 13.29
C ALA A 288 4.52 -9.02 12.18
N VAL A 289 5.41 -8.17 11.67
CA VAL A 289 6.35 -8.46 10.58
C VAL A 289 7.76 -8.05 10.98
N ASN A 290 8.72 -8.95 10.82
CA ASN A 290 10.15 -8.73 10.94
C ASN A 290 10.79 -8.81 9.54
N PRO A 291 11.09 -7.67 8.90
CA PRO A 291 11.73 -7.62 7.59
C PRO A 291 13.25 -7.77 7.70
N TYR A 292 13.71 -8.95 8.13
CA TYR A 292 15.12 -9.12 8.54
C TYR A 292 16.12 -8.74 7.44
N LEU A 293 15.82 -9.03 6.17
CA LEU A 293 16.74 -8.76 5.07
C LEU A 293 16.83 -7.27 4.75
N ALA A 294 15.76 -6.51 4.99
CA ALA A 294 15.80 -5.05 4.88
C ALA A 294 16.76 -4.47 5.93
N PHE A 295 16.78 -5.01 7.16
CA PHE A 295 17.71 -4.58 8.20
C PHE A 295 19.16 -4.95 7.88
N GLU A 296 19.41 -6.18 7.44
CA GLU A 296 20.74 -6.61 7.01
C GLU A 296 21.23 -5.79 5.80
N THR A 297 20.31 -5.40 4.90
CA THR A 297 20.58 -4.48 3.78
C THR A 297 21.00 -3.10 4.28
N LEU A 298 20.33 -2.54 5.29
CA LEU A 298 20.70 -1.24 5.87
C LEU A 298 22.10 -1.26 6.47
N GLU A 299 22.43 -2.33 7.21
CA GLU A 299 23.75 -2.51 7.79
C GLU A 299 24.83 -2.59 6.70
N ASP A 300 24.59 -3.35 5.63
CA ASP A 300 25.51 -3.44 4.49
C ASP A 300 25.65 -2.12 3.73
N MET A 301 24.56 -1.37 3.54
CA MET A 301 24.61 -0.04 2.92
C MET A 301 25.48 0.92 3.73
N ILE A 302 25.44 0.85 5.07
CA ILE A 302 26.31 1.66 5.94
C ILE A 302 27.76 1.19 5.81
N ARG A 303 28.02 -0.12 5.89
CA ARG A 303 29.38 -0.69 5.79
C ARG A 303 30.05 -0.37 4.45
N GLN A 304 29.26 -0.33 3.36
CA GLN A 304 29.74 -0.02 2.01
C GLN A 304 29.82 1.50 1.74
N GLY A 305 29.39 2.35 2.67
CA GLY A 305 29.37 3.81 2.48
C GLY A 305 28.29 4.32 1.52
N LEU A 306 27.29 3.50 1.20
CA LEU A 306 26.09 3.91 0.44
C LEU A 306 25.13 4.73 1.31
N LEU A 307 24.99 4.35 2.58
CA LEU A 307 24.21 5.08 3.58
C LEU A 307 25.15 5.76 4.58
N THR A 308 25.30 7.07 4.47
CA THR A 308 26.24 7.86 5.28
C THR A 308 25.53 8.82 6.24
N GLY A 309 26.25 9.23 7.30
CA GLY A 309 25.77 10.22 8.26
C GLY A 309 24.74 9.71 9.27
N ILE A 310 24.60 8.40 9.42
CA ILE A 310 23.65 7.77 10.35
C ILE A 310 24.23 6.44 10.89
N THR A 311 23.97 6.13 12.15
CA THR A 311 24.32 4.83 12.73
C THR A 311 23.30 3.75 12.38
N TYR A 312 23.68 2.47 12.48
CA TYR A 312 22.75 1.36 12.23
C TYR A 312 21.50 1.41 13.13
N GLY A 313 21.67 1.69 14.43
CA GLY A 313 20.54 1.80 15.36
C GLY A 313 19.57 2.94 15.03
N GLU A 314 20.08 4.09 14.58
CA GLU A 314 19.24 5.20 14.10
C GLU A 314 18.53 4.85 12.80
N ALA A 315 19.24 4.24 11.84
CA ALA A 315 18.67 3.79 10.57
C ALA A 315 17.54 2.77 10.78
N LEU A 316 17.76 1.80 11.67
CA LEU A 316 16.76 0.80 12.06
C LEU A 316 15.51 1.45 12.65
N LYS A 317 15.67 2.34 13.63
CA LYS A 317 14.57 3.08 14.26
C LYS A 317 13.77 3.90 13.25
N ASN A 318 14.46 4.61 12.37
CA ASN A 318 13.83 5.42 11.34
C ASN A 318 13.09 4.56 10.32
N TYR A 319 13.70 3.47 9.86
CA TYR A 319 13.06 2.56 8.92
C TYR A 319 11.78 1.93 9.50
N ILE A 320 11.82 1.45 10.75
CA ILE A 320 10.64 0.92 11.46
C ILE A 320 9.56 1.99 11.56
N LYS A 321 9.93 3.23 11.94
CA LYS A 321 9.01 4.37 12.01
C LYS A 321 8.39 4.68 10.63
N ALA A 322 9.19 4.68 9.57
CA ALA A 322 8.74 4.95 8.21
C ALA A 322 7.74 3.89 7.72
N ALA A 323 8.07 2.61 7.94
CA ALA A 323 7.18 1.49 7.60
C ALA A 323 5.85 1.56 8.38
N THR A 324 5.91 1.84 9.68
CA THR A 324 4.74 2.00 10.54
C THR A 324 3.85 3.16 10.06
N LYS A 325 4.45 4.32 9.81
CA LYS A 325 3.73 5.49 9.26
C LYS A 325 3.13 5.21 7.90
N GLY A 326 3.82 4.44 7.06
CA GLY A 326 3.30 3.98 5.78
C GLY A 326 2.04 3.15 5.93
N VAL A 327 2.01 2.17 6.84
CA VAL A 327 0.80 1.37 7.13
C VAL A 327 -0.33 2.25 7.65
N VAL A 328 -0.05 3.13 8.61
CA VAL A 328 -1.02 4.08 9.20
C VAL A 328 -1.61 4.99 8.13
N LYS A 329 -0.79 5.44 7.18
CA LYS A 329 -1.23 6.22 6.04
C LYS A 329 -2.13 5.42 5.10
N VAL A 330 -1.82 4.15 4.83
CA VAL A 330 -2.68 3.30 3.99
C VAL A 330 -4.04 3.07 4.64
N MET A 331 -4.09 2.74 5.94
CA MET A 331 -5.38 2.53 6.63
C MET A 331 -6.21 3.82 6.71
N SER A 332 -5.58 4.99 6.81
CA SER A 332 -6.29 6.26 6.88
C SER A 332 -7.01 6.62 5.57
N LYS A 333 -6.58 6.06 4.42
CA LYS A 333 -7.24 6.23 3.12
C LYS A 333 -8.67 5.71 3.08
N ILE A 334 -9.00 4.71 3.90
CA ILE A 334 -10.36 4.17 4.05
C ILE A 334 -11.06 4.70 5.32
N GLY A 335 -10.39 5.55 6.10
CA GLY A 335 -10.89 6.09 7.36
C GLY A 335 -10.76 5.15 8.56
N ILE A 336 -9.83 4.18 8.53
CA ILE A 336 -9.52 3.34 9.69
C ILE A 336 -8.49 4.06 10.57
N SER A 337 -8.75 4.10 11.87
CA SER A 337 -7.91 4.81 12.85
C SER A 337 -6.93 3.91 13.60
N ALA A 338 -7.12 2.58 13.63
CA ALA A 338 -6.30 1.67 14.43
C ALA A 338 -5.79 0.49 13.60
N ILE A 339 -4.50 0.15 13.77
CA ILE A 339 -3.88 -1.01 13.11
C ILE A 339 -4.63 -2.30 13.47
N GLN A 340 -5.11 -2.43 14.71
CA GLN A 340 -5.90 -3.57 15.15
C GLN A 340 -7.19 -3.77 14.32
N SER A 341 -7.85 -2.70 13.88
CA SER A 341 -9.03 -2.79 13.01
C SER A 341 -8.69 -3.04 11.54
N TYR A 342 -7.47 -2.70 11.13
CA TYR A 342 -6.97 -2.93 9.79
C TYR A 342 -6.46 -4.37 9.59
N HIS A 343 -6.03 -5.02 10.68
CA HIS A 343 -5.58 -6.41 10.71
C HIS A 343 -6.65 -7.37 10.18
N GLY A 344 -6.31 -8.14 9.14
CA GLY A 344 -7.24 -9.08 8.50
C GLY A 344 -8.42 -8.45 7.74
N ALA A 345 -8.45 -7.11 7.58
CA ALA A 345 -9.58 -6.42 6.96
C ALA A 345 -9.62 -6.50 5.42
N GLN A 346 -8.53 -6.93 4.78
CA GLN A 346 -8.43 -7.10 3.32
C GLN A 346 -8.86 -5.87 2.51
N ILE A 347 -8.34 -4.69 2.85
CA ILE A 347 -8.65 -3.41 2.17
C ILE A 347 -7.88 -3.29 0.84
N PHE A 348 -8.04 -4.30 0.00
CA PHE A 348 -7.33 -4.46 -1.26
C PHE A 348 -8.23 -5.03 -2.36
N GLU A 349 -7.90 -4.71 -3.60
CA GLU A 349 -8.39 -5.39 -4.79
C GLU A 349 -7.22 -6.07 -5.49
N ALA A 350 -7.38 -7.35 -5.84
CA ALA A 350 -6.43 -8.05 -6.68
C ALA A 350 -6.69 -7.76 -8.16
N VAL A 351 -5.64 -7.49 -8.91
CA VAL A 351 -5.70 -7.28 -10.36
C VAL A 351 -4.71 -8.23 -11.00
N GLY A 352 -5.21 -9.24 -11.72
CA GLY A 352 -4.35 -10.21 -12.39
C GLY A 352 -4.15 -11.54 -11.67
N ILE A 353 -4.96 -11.86 -10.64
CA ILE A 353 -4.88 -13.14 -9.90
C ILE A 353 -6.11 -13.99 -10.21
N GLY A 354 -5.90 -15.27 -10.50
CA GLY A 354 -6.96 -16.24 -10.80
C GLY A 354 -7.87 -16.53 -9.61
N GLU A 355 -9.15 -16.80 -9.90
CA GLU A 355 -10.19 -17.07 -8.90
C GLU A 355 -9.82 -18.24 -7.98
N SER A 356 -9.21 -19.31 -8.50
CA SER A 356 -8.78 -20.46 -7.70
C SER A 356 -7.77 -20.11 -6.61
N VAL A 357 -6.89 -19.13 -6.86
CA VAL A 357 -5.92 -18.64 -5.86
C VAL A 357 -6.62 -17.74 -4.84
N ILE A 358 -7.51 -16.87 -5.31
CA ILE A 358 -8.29 -15.98 -4.45
C ILE A 358 -9.16 -16.78 -3.48
N ASP A 359 -9.95 -17.73 -3.98
CA ASP A 359 -10.89 -18.48 -3.16
C ASP A 359 -10.20 -19.27 -2.05
N LYS A 360 -9.04 -19.89 -2.35
CA LYS A 360 -8.31 -20.72 -1.40
C LYS A 360 -7.47 -19.89 -0.41
N TYR A 361 -6.76 -18.88 -0.89
CA TYR A 361 -5.70 -18.19 -0.14
C TYR A 361 -5.98 -16.72 0.20
N PHE A 362 -6.92 -16.05 -0.46
CA PHE A 362 -7.28 -14.64 -0.24
C PHE A 362 -8.81 -14.46 -0.26
N THR A 363 -9.51 -15.35 0.45
CA THR A 363 -10.97 -15.51 0.33
C THR A 363 -11.68 -14.17 0.51
N TRP A 364 -12.65 -13.87 -0.36
CA TRP A 364 -13.42 -12.61 -0.42
C TRP A 364 -12.68 -11.38 -0.95
N THR A 365 -11.43 -11.47 -1.37
CA THR A 365 -10.76 -10.38 -2.08
C THR A 365 -11.32 -10.24 -3.51
N PRO A 366 -11.77 -9.05 -3.94
CA PRO A 366 -12.19 -8.85 -5.32
C PRO A 366 -11.04 -9.09 -6.32
N SER A 367 -11.26 -9.91 -7.36
CA SER A 367 -10.34 -10.08 -8.50
C SER A 367 -11.09 -10.15 -9.83
N ARG A 368 -11.47 -8.98 -10.35
CA ARG A 368 -12.43 -8.88 -11.47
C ARG A 368 -11.86 -9.27 -12.84
N VAL A 369 -10.55 -9.26 -12.99
CA VAL A 369 -9.86 -9.48 -14.28
C VAL A 369 -9.31 -10.91 -14.38
N GLY A 370 -9.36 -11.69 -13.30
CA GLY A 370 -8.68 -13.00 -13.23
C GLY A 370 -7.18 -12.87 -13.52
N GLY A 371 -6.49 -14.00 -13.70
CA GLY A 371 -5.10 -14.00 -14.14
C GLY A 371 -4.30 -15.19 -13.61
N ILE A 372 -3.14 -14.93 -13.03
CA ILE A 372 -2.14 -15.93 -12.68
C ILE A 372 -2.64 -16.93 -11.64
N GLY A 373 -2.21 -18.19 -11.77
CA GLY A 373 -2.39 -19.25 -10.77
C GLY A 373 -1.11 -19.52 -9.97
N LEU A 374 -1.14 -20.57 -9.14
CA LEU A 374 0.06 -21.06 -8.45
C LEU A 374 1.23 -21.43 -9.38
N PRO A 375 1.02 -22.02 -10.58
CA PRO A 375 2.12 -22.32 -11.49
C PRO A 375 2.90 -21.08 -11.92
N GLU A 376 2.21 -20.00 -12.27
CA GLU A 376 2.83 -18.74 -12.69
C GLU A 376 3.50 -18.03 -11.50
N ILE A 377 2.86 -18.00 -10.33
CA ILE A 377 3.46 -17.46 -9.09
C ILE A 377 4.77 -18.19 -8.76
N ALA A 378 4.75 -19.53 -8.79
CA ALA A 378 5.94 -20.35 -8.56
C ALA A 378 7.00 -20.14 -9.65
N ARG A 379 6.60 -19.86 -10.89
CA ARG A 379 7.52 -19.55 -11.99
C ARG A 379 8.24 -18.22 -11.76
N GLU A 380 7.55 -17.17 -11.30
CA GLU A 380 8.19 -15.89 -10.95
C GLU A 380 9.21 -16.06 -9.82
N VAL A 381 8.88 -16.84 -8.79
CA VAL A 381 9.82 -17.19 -7.71
C VAL A 381 11.03 -17.95 -8.27
N GLN A 382 10.79 -18.96 -9.10
CA GLN A 382 11.85 -19.75 -9.73
C GLN A 382 12.79 -18.90 -10.58
N LEU A 383 12.27 -17.93 -11.35
CA LEU A 383 13.09 -17.03 -12.17
C LEU A 383 14.07 -16.22 -11.30
N ARG A 384 13.59 -15.62 -10.20
CA ARG A 384 14.44 -14.87 -9.26
C ARG A 384 15.45 -15.77 -8.55
N HIS A 385 15.00 -16.95 -8.11
CA HIS A 385 15.84 -17.93 -7.43
C HIS A 385 16.97 -18.43 -8.35
N GLN A 386 16.66 -18.79 -9.59
CA GLN A 386 17.65 -19.20 -10.59
C GLN A 386 18.64 -18.08 -10.90
N ALA A 387 18.17 -16.84 -11.02
CA ALA A 387 19.05 -15.69 -11.24
C ALA A 387 20.03 -15.51 -10.08
N ALA A 388 19.57 -15.65 -8.83
CA ALA A 388 20.40 -15.50 -7.64
C ALA A 388 21.45 -16.60 -7.46
N PHE A 389 21.10 -17.87 -7.75
CA PHE A 389 21.98 -19.03 -7.55
C PHE A 389 22.79 -19.44 -8.79
N GLY A 390 22.52 -18.84 -9.95
CA GLY A 390 23.20 -19.12 -11.22
C GLY A 390 24.61 -18.52 -11.28
N ALA A 391 24.74 -17.33 -11.86
CA ALA A 391 26.02 -16.63 -11.99
C ALA A 391 26.22 -15.60 -10.88
N GLU A 392 27.48 -15.41 -10.46
CA GLU A 392 27.86 -14.25 -9.64
C GLU A 392 27.44 -12.96 -10.36
N GLY A 393 26.83 -12.05 -9.60
CA GLY A 393 26.24 -10.86 -10.16
C GLY A 393 25.88 -9.86 -9.09
N ILE A 394 25.73 -8.61 -9.52
CA ILE A 394 25.27 -7.49 -8.70
C ILE A 394 23.74 -7.45 -8.68
N LEU A 395 23.17 -6.56 -7.86
CA LEU A 395 21.75 -6.25 -7.92
C LEU A 395 21.39 -5.64 -9.28
N GLU A 396 20.18 -5.91 -9.75
CA GLU A 396 19.66 -5.24 -10.93
C GLU A 396 19.46 -3.74 -10.64
N SER A 397 19.58 -2.92 -11.67
CA SER A 397 19.41 -1.46 -11.52
C SER A 397 18.04 -1.04 -11.00
N GLY A 398 17.00 -1.84 -11.29
CA GLY A 398 15.60 -1.49 -11.04
C GLY A 398 15.09 -0.39 -11.98
N SER A 399 13.83 -0.49 -12.36
CA SER A 399 13.19 0.44 -13.31
C SER A 399 11.67 0.42 -13.14
N THR A 400 11.20 0.31 -11.90
CA THR A 400 9.78 0.34 -11.60
C THR A 400 9.31 1.78 -11.45
N TYR A 401 10.16 2.63 -10.87
CA TYR A 401 9.84 4.03 -10.58
C TYR A 401 10.39 5.02 -11.61
N GLN A 402 11.29 4.57 -12.50
CA GLN A 402 11.79 5.38 -13.62
C GLN A 402 12.18 4.49 -14.80
N TRP A 403 12.00 5.04 -16.01
CA TRP A 403 12.47 4.39 -17.22
C TRP A 403 13.99 4.19 -17.22
N ARG A 404 14.42 3.00 -17.62
CA ARG A 404 15.81 2.68 -17.97
C ARG A 404 15.85 1.93 -19.29
N TYR A 405 16.95 2.03 -20.02
CA TYR A 405 17.11 1.40 -21.34
C TYR A 405 17.02 -0.13 -21.30
N ASP A 406 17.58 -0.76 -20.26
CA ASP A 406 17.56 -2.20 -19.97
C ASP A 406 16.45 -2.58 -18.95
N GLY A 407 15.51 -1.64 -18.74
CA GLY A 407 14.46 -1.73 -17.74
C GLY A 407 13.21 -2.50 -18.17
N GLU A 408 12.23 -2.45 -17.28
CA GLU A 408 10.82 -2.67 -17.56
C GLU A 408 10.36 -1.68 -18.64
N ARG A 409 9.32 -2.05 -19.38
CA ARG A 409 8.73 -1.13 -20.36
C ARG A 409 8.06 0.02 -19.62
N HIS A 410 8.12 1.22 -20.19
CA HIS A 410 7.32 2.36 -19.73
C HIS A 410 6.61 2.95 -20.94
N LEU A 411 5.36 3.36 -20.73
CA LEU A 411 4.57 4.01 -21.78
C LEU A 411 5.29 5.25 -22.33
N TYR A 412 5.98 5.99 -21.44
CA TYR A 412 6.79 7.14 -21.80
C TYR A 412 8.29 6.81 -21.77
N SER A 413 8.86 6.64 -22.96
CA SER A 413 10.31 6.54 -23.18
C SER A 413 10.87 7.81 -23.84
N PRO A 414 12.21 8.04 -23.82
CA PRO A 414 12.81 9.16 -24.53
C PRO A 414 12.41 9.24 -26.01
N GLU A 415 12.28 8.10 -26.69
CA GLU A 415 11.85 8.07 -28.09
C GLU A 415 10.42 8.58 -28.25
N THR A 416 9.49 8.10 -27.42
CA THR A 416 8.08 8.55 -27.48
C THR A 416 7.94 10.04 -27.19
N ILE A 417 8.72 10.56 -26.23
CA ILE A 417 8.70 11.97 -25.83
C ILE A 417 9.26 12.85 -26.97
N VAL A 418 10.41 12.49 -27.53
CA VAL A 418 11.03 13.25 -28.63
C VAL A 418 10.12 13.25 -29.86
N ALA A 419 9.53 12.10 -30.19
CA ALA A 419 8.59 11.98 -31.32
C ALA A 419 7.38 12.91 -31.14
N LEU A 420 6.74 12.91 -29.97
CA LEU A 420 5.60 13.78 -29.69
C LEU A 420 5.98 15.26 -29.72
N GLN A 421 7.08 15.64 -29.04
CA GLN A 421 7.52 17.04 -29.00
C GLN A 421 7.84 17.58 -30.38
N THR A 422 8.53 16.80 -31.20
CA THR A 422 8.92 17.21 -32.55
C THR A 422 7.71 17.29 -33.47
N ALA A 423 6.77 16.34 -33.35
CA ALA A 423 5.52 16.36 -34.11
C ALA A 423 4.71 17.63 -33.83
N CYS A 424 4.53 17.99 -32.56
CA CYS A 424 3.78 19.19 -32.18
C CYS A 424 4.51 20.49 -32.57
N ARG A 425 5.85 20.55 -32.45
CA ARG A 425 6.62 21.76 -32.82
C ARG A 425 6.61 22.03 -34.32
N ASN A 426 6.69 20.98 -35.13
CA ASN A 426 6.77 21.10 -36.59
C ASN A 426 5.41 21.01 -37.29
N ASN A 427 4.33 20.80 -36.53
CA ASN A 427 3.00 20.49 -37.05
C ASN A 427 3.01 19.29 -38.02
N ASP A 428 3.71 18.22 -37.66
CA ASP A 428 3.92 17.03 -38.49
C ASP A 428 3.03 15.87 -38.02
N TYR A 429 1.93 15.66 -38.75
CA TYR A 429 0.99 14.55 -38.46
C TYR A 429 1.59 13.16 -38.73
N GLY A 430 2.51 13.03 -39.70
CA GLY A 430 3.20 11.77 -39.97
C GLY A 430 4.06 11.34 -38.78
N LEU A 431 4.78 12.28 -38.18
CA LEU A 431 5.55 12.04 -36.97
C LEU A 431 4.65 11.77 -35.75
N PHE A 432 3.48 12.43 -35.65
CA PHE A 432 2.48 12.10 -34.65
C PHE A 432 1.96 10.66 -34.80
N LYS A 433 1.75 10.18 -36.04
CA LYS A 433 1.35 8.79 -36.30
C LYS A 433 2.45 7.81 -35.88
N ARG A 434 3.73 8.13 -36.11
CA ARG A 434 4.86 7.35 -35.57
C ARG A 434 4.82 7.29 -34.04
N TYR A 435 4.67 8.44 -33.36
CA TYR A 435 4.49 8.49 -31.91
C TYR A 435 3.35 7.58 -31.44
N SER A 436 2.17 7.70 -32.06
CA SER A 436 1.00 6.90 -31.69
C SER A 436 1.23 5.40 -31.89
N SER A 437 1.97 5.01 -32.93
CA SER A 437 2.34 3.62 -33.18
C SER A 437 3.30 3.08 -32.11
N LEU A 438 4.26 3.90 -31.65
CA LEU A 438 5.21 3.51 -30.59
C LEU A 438 4.52 3.33 -29.24
N VAL A 439 3.47 4.11 -28.96
CA VAL A 439 2.68 3.98 -27.73
C VAL A 439 1.71 2.81 -27.82
N ASN A 440 1.05 2.62 -28.97
CA ASN A 440 0.03 1.59 -29.16
C ASN A 440 0.61 0.18 -29.33
N SER A 441 1.90 0.02 -29.65
CA SER A 441 2.56 -1.29 -29.77
C SER A 441 2.94 -1.90 -28.42
N GLN A 442 2.78 -1.17 -27.31
CA GLN A 442 3.16 -1.63 -25.98
C GLN A 442 1.96 -2.21 -25.22
N SER A 443 2.18 -3.27 -24.42
CA SER A 443 1.14 -3.92 -23.61
C SER A 443 1.19 -3.54 -22.13
N VAL A 444 1.04 -2.25 -21.83
CA VAL A 444 1.14 -1.72 -20.45
C VAL A 444 -0.17 -1.82 -19.65
N ASN A 445 -1.32 -1.63 -20.31
CA ASN A 445 -2.64 -1.50 -19.67
C ASN A 445 -3.66 -2.49 -20.26
N LEU A 446 -4.73 -2.78 -19.52
CA LEU A 446 -5.80 -3.71 -19.96
C LEU A 446 -6.41 -3.33 -21.32
N ARG A 447 -6.50 -2.03 -21.63
CA ARG A 447 -7.03 -1.55 -22.92
C ARG A 447 -6.27 -2.10 -24.14
N HIS A 448 -5.01 -2.49 -23.97
CA HIS A 448 -4.19 -3.05 -25.05
C HIS A 448 -4.53 -4.51 -25.38
N LEU A 449 -5.31 -5.18 -24.53
CA LEU A 449 -5.81 -6.54 -24.81
C LEU A 449 -7.08 -6.52 -25.69
N PHE A 450 -7.69 -5.36 -25.87
CA PHE A 450 -8.88 -5.19 -26.69
C PHE A 450 -8.52 -4.78 -28.11
N HIS A 451 -9.27 -5.29 -29.08
CA HIS A 451 -9.23 -4.85 -30.47
C HIS A 451 -10.63 -4.45 -30.93
N PHE A 452 -10.71 -3.47 -31.81
CA PHE A 452 -11.98 -3.12 -32.45
C PHE A 452 -12.37 -4.23 -33.43
N ARG A 453 -13.58 -4.76 -33.28
CA ARG A 453 -14.16 -5.68 -34.27
C ARG A 453 -14.83 -4.84 -35.37
N PRO A 454 -14.35 -4.88 -36.62
CA PRO A 454 -15.04 -4.19 -37.71
C PRO A 454 -16.33 -4.92 -38.03
N ASP A 455 -17.46 -4.34 -37.65
CA ASP A 455 -18.82 -4.84 -37.92
C ASP A 455 -19.54 -4.02 -39.01
N ARG A 456 -18.89 -2.97 -39.52
CA ARG A 456 -19.40 -2.05 -40.54
C ARG A 456 -18.36 -1.80 -41.62
N SER A 457 -18.83 -1.49 -42.83
CA SER A 457 -17.97 -1.01 -43.90
C SER A 457 -17.32 0.32 -43.51
N PRO A 458 -16.02 0.51 -43.79
CA PRO A 458 -15.36 1.81 -43.59
C PRO A 458 -16.09 2.91 -44.36
N VAL A 459 -16.20 4.09 -43.75
CA VAL A 459 -16.73 5.30 -44.37
C VAL A 459 -15.59 6.24 -44.76
N PRO A 460 -15.78 7.12 -45.77
CA PRO A 460 -14.86 8.22 -46.04
C PRO A 460 -14.65 9.08 -44.79
N VAL A 461 -13.45 9.63 -44.61
CA VAL A 461 -13.12 10.44 -43.42
C VAL A 461 -13.92 11.74 -43.38
N GLU A 462 -14.35 12.22 -44.53
CA GLU A 462 -15.18 13.41 -44.72
C GLU A 462 -16.60 13.25 -44.16
N GLU A 463 -17.05 12.01 -43.94
CA GLU A 463 -18.33 11.71 -43.28
C GLU A 463 -18.21 11.66 -41.75
N VAL A 464 -16.99 11.66 -41.20
CA VAL A 464 -16.74 11.67 -39.76
C VAL A 464 -16.97 13.09 -39.23
N GLU A 465 -17.39 13.19 -37.96
CA GLU A 465 -17.53 14.49 -37.31
C GLU A 465 -16.21 15.31 -37.38
N PRO A 466 -16.31 16.65 -37.58
CA PRO A 466 -15.12 17.49 -37.78
C PRO A 466 -14.29 17.62 -36.50
N GLU A 467 -13.00 17.95 -36.65
CA GLU A 467 -12.06 17.99 -35.53
C GLU A 467 -12.45 19.01 -34.45
N GLU A 468 -13.10 20.12 -34.82
CA GLU A 468 -13.57 21.12 -33.87
C GLU A 468 -14.68 20.55 -32.97
N ALA A 469 -15.51 19.63 -33.47
CA ALA A 469 -16.53 18.95 -32.67
C ALA A 469 -15.89 17.95 -31.69
N ILE A 470 -14.85 17.25 -32.14
CA ILE A 470 -14.10 16.30 -31.31
C ILE A 470 -13.33 17.03 -30.21
N CYS A 471 -12.59 18.10 -30.54
CA CYS A 471 -11.79 18.89 -29.62
C CYS A 471 -12.60 19.50 -28.47
N ARG A 472 -13.88 19.82 -28.68
CA ARG A 472 -14.79 20.27 -27.60
C ARG A 472 -14.99 19.24 -26.49
N ARG A 473 -14.75 17.95 -26.77
CA ARG A 473 -14.81 16.86 -25.80
C ARG A 473 -13.52 16.73 -25.00
N PHE A 474 -12.41 17.34 -25.46
CA PHE A 474 -11.13 17.24 -24.80
C PHE A 474 -11.05 18.19 -23.61
N LYS A 475 -10.50 17.65 -22.52
CA LYS A 475 -10.23 18.37 -21.28
C LYS A 475 -8.77 18.15 -20.92
N THR A 476 -8.03 19.19 -20.57
CA THR A 476 -6.69 18.99 -19.97
C THR A 476 -6.85 18.48 -18.55
N GLY A 477 -5.84 17.76 -18.06
CA GLY A 477 -5.77 17.33 -16.67
C GLY A 477 -5.82 18.53 -15.70
N ALA A 478 -6.30 18.28 -14.48
CA ALA A 478 -6.35 19.25 -13.40
C ALA A 478 -4.98 19.36 -12.71
N MET A 479 -4.12 20.24 -13.21
CA MET A 479 -2.78 20.48 -12.66
C MET A 479 -2.76 21.83 -11.97
N SER A 480 -2.35 21.87 -10.69
CA SER A 480 -2.42 23.11 -9.90
C SER A 480 -1.33 24.09 -10.32
N TYR A 481 -1.67 25.38 -10.32
CA TYR A 481 -0.66 26.42 -10.17
C TYR A 481 0.12 26.17 -8.87
N GLY A 482 1.45 26.14 -8.96
CA GLY A 482 2.34 25.67 -7.91
C GLY A 482 2.98 24.33 -8.24
N SER A 483 2.21 23.33 -8.70
CA SER A 483 2.80 22.07 -9.20
C SER A 483 3.43 22.22 -10.58
N ILE A 484 2.87 23.14 -11.38
CA ILE A 484 3.43 23.57 -12.67
C ILE A 484 3.61 25.09 -12.67
N SER A 485 4.48 25.58 -13.54
CA SER A 485 4.74 27.02 -13.67
C SER A 485 3.51 27.78 -14.16
N LYS A 486 3.51 29.11 -13.93
CA LYS A 486 2.46 30.01 -14.42
C LYS A 486 2.31 29.90 -15.94
N GLU A 487 3.44 29.90 -16.64
CA GLU A 487 3.52 29.85 -18.10
C GLU A 487 2.91 28.56 -18.63
N ALA A 488 3.24 27.41 -18.03
CA ALA A 488 2.64 26.13 -18.41
C ALA A 488 1.11 26.11 -18.18
N HIS A 489 0.68 26.61 -17.02
CA HIS A 489 -0.75 26.64 -16.65
C HIS A 489 -1.58 27.55 -17.56
N GLU A 490 -1.08 28.77 -17.82
CA GLU A 490 -1.74 29.73 -18.70
C GLU A 490 -1.72 29.28 -20.17
N THR A 491 -0.63 28.65 -20.62
CA THR A 491 -0.54 28.09 -21.99
C THR A 491 -1.60 27.04 -22.25
N LEU A 492 -1.86 26.14 -21.28
CA LEU A 492 -2.92 25.15 -21.39
C LEU A 492 -4.31 25.78 -21.48
N ALA A 493 -4.56 26.82 -20.68
CA ALA A 493 -5.83 27.53 -20.73
C ALA A 493 -6.08 28.22 -22.08
N ILE A 494 -5.07 28.94 -22.59
CA ILE A 494 -5.14 29.59 -23.90
C ILE A 494 -5.40 28.55 -24.99
N ALA A 495 -4.64 27.45 -25.00
CA ALA A 495 -4.77 26.41 -26.02
C ALA A 495 -6.17 25.78 -26.03
N MET A 496 -6.70 25.42 -24.86
CA MET A 496 -8.02 24.79 -24.76
C MET A 496 -9.15 25.77 -25.13
N ASN A 497 -9.04 27.03 -24.73
CA ASN A 497 -10.02 28.05 -25.07
C ASN A 497 -10.05 28.33 -26.58
N ARG A 498 -8.89 28.32 -27.26
CA ARG A 498 -8.79 28.48 -28.72
C ARG A 498 -9.48 27.34 -29.48
N ILE A 499 -9.33 26.09 -29.03
CA ILE A 499 -9.92 24.92 -29.69
C ILE A 499 -11.35 24.60 -29.21
N GLY A 500 -11.90 25.42 -28.31
CA GLY A 500 -13.24 25.23 -27.73
C GLY A 500 -13.37 24.07 -26.75
N GLY A 501 -12.24 23.50 -26.29
CA GLY A 501 -12.21 22.50 -25.22
C GLY A 501 -12.14 23.15 -23.83
N TYR A 502 -11.74 22.37 -22.82
CA TYR A 502 -11.73 22.84 -21.43
C TYR A 502 -10.37 22.63 -20.76
N SER A 503 -9.80 23.68 -20.18
CA SER A 503 -8.73 23.55 -19.19
C SER A 503 -9.28 23.54 -17.77
N ASN A 504 -8.48 23.08 -16.81
CA ASN A 504 -8.85 22.95 -15.41
C ASN A 504 -7.80 23.60 -14.52
N THR A 505 -8.23 24.38 -13.52
CA THR A 505 -7.32 25.10 -12.63
C THR A 505 -6.43 24.21 -11.77
N GLY A 506 -6.86 22.97 -11.50
CA GLY A 506 -6.30 22.18 -10.41
C GLY A 506 -6.56 22.81 -9.04
N GLU A 507 -5.86 22.31 -8.03
CA GLU A 507 -6.14 22.61 -6.61
C GLU A 507 -5.66 23.98 -6.13
N GLY A 508 -4.88 24.71 -6.93
CA GLY A 508 -4.09 25.88 -6.48
C GLY A 508 -4.79 27.25 -6.61
N GLY A 509 -6.06 27.27 -7.02
CA GLY A 509 -6.76 28.51 -7.36
C GLY A 509 -6.40 29.07 -8.74
N GLU A 510 -6.86 30.29 -9.02
CA GLU A 510 -6.59 31.00 -10.27
C GLU A 510 -6.54 32.51 -10.02
N ASP A 511 -5.56 33.20 -10.62
CA ASP A 511 -5.41 34.65 -10.54
C ASP A 511 -6.61 35.35 -11.21
N PRO A 512 -7.34 36.25 -10.52
CA PRO A 512 -8.46 37.00 -11.08
C PRO A 512 -8.14 37.81 -12.34
N ALA A 513 -6.88 38.20 -12.55
CA ALA A 513 -6.46 38.90 -13.76
C ALA A 513 -6.73 38.07 -15.04
N ARG A 514 -6.78 36.74 -14.92
CA ARG A 514 -7.02 35.81 -16.04
C ARG A 514 -8.47 35.77 -16.49
N PHE A 515 -9.40 36.31 -15.71
CA PHE A 515 -10.84 36.30 -16.04
C PHE A 515 -11.18 37.28 -17.17
N ILE A 516 -10.29 38.24 -17.41
CA ILE A 516 -10.41 39.19 -18.51
C ILE A 516 -9.56 38.66 -19.67
N PRO A 517 -10.11 38.54 -20.89
CA PRO A 517 -9.32 38.20 -22.07
C PRO A 517 -8.19 39.19 -22.32
N ASP A 518 -7.07 38.69 -22.83
CA ASP A 518 -5.93 39.49 -23.22
C ASP A 518 -6.26 40.34 -24.47
N SER A 519 -5.46 41.37 -24.72
CA SER A 519 -5.68 42.31 -25.83
C SER A 519 -5.63 41.66 -27.22
N ASN A 520 -5.00 40.49 -27.34
CA ASN A 520 -4.94 39.69 -28.58
C ASN A 520 -6.14 38.74 -28.76
N GLY A 521 -7.11 38.75 -27.83
CA GLY A 521 -8.29 37.90 -27.84
C GLY A 521 -8.10 36.54 -27.15
N ASP A 522 -6.90 36.22 -26.66
CA ASP A 522 -6.68 35.01 -25.89
C ASP A 522 -7.37 35.08 -24.52
N SER A 523 -7.86 33.95 -24.04
CA SER A 523 -8.33 33.83 -22.66
C SER A 523 -7.44 32.89 -21.87
N ARG A 524 -6.89 33.41 -20.78
CA ARG A 524 -6.15 32.62 -19.79
C ARG A 524 -7.05 32.01 -18.71
N CYS A 525 -8.36 32.30 -18.74
CA CYS A 525 -9.31 31.78 -17.76
C CYS A 525 -9.53 30.28 -17.97
N SER A 526 -9.32 29.45 -16.94
CA SER A 526 -9.62 28.03 -17.06
C SER A 526 -11.11 27.76 -17.00
N ALA A 527 -11.65 27.02 -17.96
CA ALA A 527 -13.10 26.77 -18.03
C ALA A 527 -13.63 25.95 -16.83
N ILE A 528 -12.82 25.02 -16.31
CA ILE A 528 -13.16 24.19 -15.15
C ILE A 528 -12.44 24.73 -13.92
N LYS A 529 -13.20 24.97 -12.85
CA LYS A 529 -12.70 25.40 -11.55
C LYS A 529 -12.80 24.25 -10.55
N GLN A 530 -11.68 23.88 -9.93
CA GLN A 530 -11.63 22.76 -8.99
C GLN A 530 -11.83 23.20 -7.54
N VAL A 531 -12.61 22.44 -6.79
CA VAL A 531 -12.80 22.58 -5.35
C VAL A 531 -12.28 21.31 -4.67
N ALA A 532 -11.09 21.39 -4.07
CA ALA A 532 -10.41 20.30 -3.38
C ALA A 532 -10.39 20.53 -1.85
N SER A 533 -9.90 19.56 -1.06
CA SER A 533 -9.96 19.58 0.41
C SER A 533 -9.43 20.86 1.06
N GLY A 534 -8.29 21.37 0.59
CA GLY A 534 -7.68 22.62 1.11
C GLY A 534 -8.40 23.92 0.71
N ARG A 535 -9.33 23.87 -0.25
CA ARG A 535 -10.09 25.03 -0.77
C ARG A 535 -9.22 26.23 -1.19
N PHE A 536 -7.97 26.00 -1.62
CA PHE A 536 -7.09 27.08 -2.03
C PHE A 536 -7.66 27.88 -3.20
N GLY A 537 -7.67 29.20 -3.08
CA GLY A 537 -8.19 30.12 -4.09
C GLY A 537 -9.70 30.04 -4.36
N VAL A 538 -10.45 29.21 -3.61
CA VAL A 538 -11.91 29.08 -3.77
C VAL A 538 -12.60 30.28 -3.15
N THR A 539 -13.04 31.20 -4.00
CA THR A 539 -13.80 32.42 -3.65
C THR A 539 -15.10 32.48 -4.45
N SER A 540 -16.04 33.34 -4.05
CA SER A 540 -17.24 33.61 -4.86
C SER A 540 -16.86 34.08 -6.27
N HIS A 541 -15.89 35.00 -6.38
CA HIS A 541 -15.38 35.51 -7.65
C HIS A 541 -14.75 34.41 -8.52
N TYR A 542 -14.03 33.47 -7.91
CA TYR A 542 -13.48 32.30 -8.60
C TYR A 542 -14.56 31.37 -9.16
N LEU A 543 -15.60 31.07 -8.35
CA LEU A 543 -16.66 30.14 -8.73
C LEU A 543 -17.60 30.70 -9.81
N VAL A 544 -17.91 32.00 -9.80
CA VAL A 544 -18.75 32.61 -10.85
C VAL A 544 -18.06 32.67 -12.21
N ASN A 545 -16.74 32.55 -12.25
CA ASN A 545 -15.94 32.48 -13.47
C ASN A 545 -15.69 31.03 -13.94
N ALA A 546 -16.43 30.06 -13.41
CA ALA A 546 -16.42 28.67 -13.85
C ALA A 546 -17.49 28.40 -14.90
N ARG A 547 -17.17 27.60 -15.93
CA ARG A 547 -18.19 26.93 -16.76
C ARG A 547 -18.60 25.58 -16.17
N GLU A 548 -17.67 24.93 -15.48
CA GLU A 548 -17.86 23.68 -14.75
C GLU A 548 -17.13 23.75 -13.41
N ILE A 549 -17.76 23.29 -12.35
CA ILE A 549 -17.14 23.17 -11.02
C ILE A 549 -16.84 21.70 -10.77
N GLN A 550 -15.56 21.39 -10.59
CA GLN A 550 -15.12 20.03 -10.28
C GLN A 550 -14.89 19.88 -8.78
N ILE A 551 -15.72 19.07 -8.12
CA ILE A 551 -15.47 18.66 -6.73
C ILE A 551 -14.43 17.53 -6.79
N LYS A 552 -13.20 17.82 -6.35
CA LYS A 552 -12.13 16.84 -6.35
C LYS A 552 -12.20 16.00 -5.08
N MET A 553 -12.67 14.77 -5.22
CA MET A 553 -12.66 13.79 -4.13
C MET A 553 -11.31 13.08 -3.99
N ALA A 554 -10.69 12.68 -5.12
CA ALA A 554 -9.43 11.95 -5.15
C ALA A 554 -8.71 12.13 -6.50
N GLN A 555 -7.47 11.63 -6.59
CA GLN A 555 -6.72 11.51 -7.86
C GLN A 555 -6.03 10.14 -7.94
N GLY A 556 -5.83 9.62 -9.15
CA GLY A 556 -5.28 8.28 -9.37
C GLY A 556 -3.85 8.08 -8.85
N ALA A 557 -3.03 9.13 -8.78
CA ALA A 557 -1.63 9.01 -8.30
C ALA A 557 -1.52 8.82 -6.78
N LYS A 558 -2.52 9.27 -6.00
CA LYS A 558 -2.55 9.16 -4.54
C LYS A 558 -3.99 9.19 -4.04
N PRO A 559 -4.76 8.14 -4.32
CA PRO A 559 -6.16 8.10 -3.91
C PRO A 559 -6.27 7.96 -2.38
N GLY A 560 -7.31 8.54 -1.79
CA GLY A 560 -7.50 8.58 -0.33
C GLY A 560 -6.61 9.59 0.40
N GLU A 561 -5.85 10.41 -0.33
CA GLU A 561 -4.95 11.44 0.22
C GLU A 561 -5.22 12.83 -0.36
N GLY A 562 -4.70 13.87 0.30
CA GLY A 562 -4.75 15.25 -0.18
C GLY A 562 -3.61 15.64 -1.13
N GLY A 563 -3.75 16.83 -1.73
CA GLY A 563 -2.68 17.48 -2.48
C GLY A 563 -1.41 17.69 -1.62
N GLN A 564 -0.26 17.70 -2.29
CA GLN A 564 1.04 18.06 -1.71
C GLN A 564 1.64 19.08 -2.67
N LEU A 565 2.20 20.15 -2.12
CA LEU A 565 2.85 21.21 -2.89
C LEU A 565 4.24 21.45 -2.31
#